data_AF-W1Y2U0-F1
#
_entry.id   AF-W1Y2U0-F1
#
_cell.length_a   1.000
_cell.length_b   1.000
_cell.length_c   1.000
_cell.angle_alpha   90.00
_cell.angle_beta   90.00
_cell.angle_gamma   90.00
#
_symmetry.space_group_name_H-M   'P 1'
#
loop_
_entity.id
_entity.type
_entity.pdbx_description
1 polymer ?
#
loop_
_entity_poly.entity_id
_entity_poly.type
_entity_poly.pdbx_seq_one_letter_code
_entity_poly.pdbx_strand_id
1 'polypeptide(L)'
;MNRKKLKILIILLVLVLVIYLMSGSIVKFITYLKDEQMINSVITGFCTIISAVIAIIGVHFTINNNQKLKNKELLNSLDQKSEWRKELMNIASQTFMTTDDLYRVLASLRFQPHKDTESKEDFKFMTKKIYGDLNDMLNEKYNSKIKQKLSEKSCFKNKDYTIYLEYKDTEIIRLYTKYLLKHHWETNIDEAKWLKDQEEVIKEVKKLREEIF
;
A
#
# COMPACT_ATOMS: atom_id res chain seq x y z
N MET A 1 6.22 -1.65 -16.93
CA MET A 1 4.80 -1.46 -17.29
C MET A 1 4.03 -2.73 -16.95
N ASN A 2 2.95 -2.66 -16.16
CA ASN A 2 2.22 -3.84 -15.65
C ASN A 2 1.68 -4.70 -16.81
N ARG A 3 1.87 -6.03 -16.77
CA ARG A 3 1.41 -6.98 -17.82
C ARG A 3 -0.07 -6.82 -18.17
N LYS A 4 -0.92 -6.43 -17.21
CA LYS A 4 -2.34 -6.13 -17.46
C LYS A 4 -2.54 -4.85 -18.29
N LYS A 5 -1.78 -3.79 -18.02
CA LYS A 5 -1.84 -2.52 -18.80
C LYS A 5 -1.34 -2.72 -20.23
N LEU A 6 -0.29 -3.53 -20.43
CA LEU A 6 0.22 -3.86 -21.76
C LEU A 6 -0.82 -4.65 -22.59
N LYS A 7 -1.50 -5.63 -21.99
CA LYS A 7 -2.57 -6.39 -22.68
C LYS A 7 -3.73 -5.49 -23.11
N ILE A 8 -4.16 -4.57 -22.25
CA ILE A 8 -5.24 -3.62 -22.58
C ILE A 8 -4.81 -2.69 -23.73
N LEU A 9 -3.58 -2.18 -23.69
CA LEU A 9 -3.05 -1.31 -24.75
C LEU A 9 -2.99 -2.03 -26.11
N ILE A 10 -2.54 -3.29 -26.13
CA ILE A 10 -2.51 -4.12 -27.34
C ILE A 10 -3.91 -4.35 -27.90
N ILE A 11 -4.88 -4.69 -27.03
CA ILE A 11 -6.28 -4.86 -27.44
C ILE A 11 -6.83 -3.57 -28.06
N LEU A 12 -6.56 -2.42 -27.43
CA LEU A 12 -7.03 -1.11 -27.92
C LEU A 12 -6.42 -0.76 -29.29
N LEU A 13 -5.12 -1.02 -29.47
CA LEU A 13 -4.41 -0.84 -30.75
C LEU A 13 -4.97 -1.73 -31.86
N VAL A 14 -5.24 -3.01 -31.56
CA VAL A 14 -5.85 -3.94 -32.52
C VAL A 14 -7.26 -3.48 -32.89
N LEU A 15 -8.04 -3.00 -31.92
CA LEU A 15 -9.41 -2.53 -32.15
C LEU A 15 -9.43 -1.28 -33.03
N VAL A 16 -8.52 -0.33 -32.81
CA VAL A 16 -8.33 0.86 -33.66
C VAL A 16 -7.92 0.46 -35.09
N LEU A 17 -6.98 -0.49 -35.22
CA LEU A 17 -6.54 -1.01 -36.52
C LEU A 17 -7.68 -1.67 -37.29
N VAL A 18 -8.51 -2.47 -36.62
CA VAL A 18 -9.68 -3.12 -37.21
C VAL A 18 -10.72 -2.07 -37.65
N ILE A 19 -11.00 -1.06 -36.83
CA ILE A 19 -11.91 0.03 -37.20
C ILE A 19 -11.37 0.79 -38.44
N TYR A 20 -10.08 1.08 -38.48
CA TYR A 20 -9.43 1.74 -39.61
C TYR A 20 -9.56 0.92 -40.90
N LEU A 21 -9.26 -0.39 -40.86
CA LEU A 21 -9.41 -1.27 -42.01
C LEU A 21 -10.88 -1.40 -42.46
N MET A 22 -11.81 -1.47 -41.51
CA MET A 22 -13.25 -1.54 -41.80
C MET A 22 -13.77 -0.23 -42.42
N SER A 23 -13.27 0.94 -42.00
CA SER A 23 -13.71 2.23 -42.54
C SER A 23 -13.45 2.38 -44.04
N GLY A 24 -12.32 1.87 -44.55
CA GLY A 24 -12.02 1.89 -45.99
C GLY A 24 -12.99 1.03 -46.81
N SER A 25 -13.40 -0.11 -46.28
CA SER A 25 -14.40 -1.00 -46.89
C SER A 25 -15.80 -0.40 -46.84
N ILE A 26 -16.15 0.28 -45.74
CA ILE A 26 -17.45 0.95 -45.57
C ILE A 26 -17.60 2.12 -46.54
N VAL A 27 -16.56 2.96 -46.71
CA VAL A 27 -16.62 4.08 -47.67
C VAL A 27 -16.83 3.57 -49.10
N LYS A 28 -16.10 2.53 -49.52
CA LYS A 28 -16.28 1.90 -50.84
C LYS A 28 -17.69 1.31 -51.01
N PHE A 29 -18.22 0.68 -49.97
CA PHE A 29 -19.58 0.13 -49.97
C PHE A 29 -20.64 1.23 -50.06
N ILE A 30 -20.48 2.33 -49.33
CA ILE A 30 -21.38 3.50 -49.40
C ILE A 30 -21.35 4.14 -50.78
N THR A 31 -20.18 4.30 -51.40
CA THR A 31 -20.08 4.85 -52.77
C THR A 31 -20.65 3.94 -53.86
N TYR A 32 -20.81 2.64 -53.57
CA TYR A 32 -21.43 1.67 -54.46
C TYR A 32 -22.97 1.71 -54.39
N LEU A 33 -23.51 2.10 -53.23
CA LEU A 33 -24.94 2.33 -53.07
C LEU A 33 -25.33 3.63 -53.78
N LYS A 34 -26.40 3.60 -54.59
CA LYS A 34 -26.92 4.77 -55.31
C LYS A 34 -28.16 5.39 -54.64
N ASP A 35 -28.75 4.69 -53.68
CA ASP A 35 -29.96 5.10 -52.98
C ASP A 35 -29.60 5.79 -51.66
N GLU A 36 -29.95 7.07 -51.54
CA GLU A 36 -29.71 7.88 -50.34
C GLU A 36 -30.37 7.30 -49.08
N GLN A 37 -31.55 6.68 -49.22
CA GLN A 37 -32.27 6.14 -48.07
C GLN A 37 -31.50 4.94 -47.47
N MET A 38 -30.99 4.06 -48.33
CA MET A 38 -30.14 2.93 -47.93
C MET A 38 -28.82 3.38 -47.32
N ILE A 39 -28.17 4.42 -47.88
CA ILE A 39 -26.92 4.98 -47.33
C ILE A 39 -27.13 5.49 -45.90
N ASN A 40 -28.20 6.26 -45.66
CA ASN A 40 -28.51 6.81 -44.35
C ASN A 40 -28.79 5.72 -43.31
N SER A 41 -29.49 4.65 -43.68
CA SER A 41 -29.72 3.51 -42.79
C SER A 41 -28.44 2.77 -42.41
N VAL A 42 -27.51 2.58 -43.35
CA VAL A 42 -26.21 1.93 -43.10
C VAL A 42 -25.35 2.76 -42.14
N ILE A 43 -25.24 4.07 -42.38
CA ILE A 43 -24.49 4.99 -41.51
C ILE A 43 -25.08 4.96 -40.09
N THR A 44 -26.41 5.05 -39.97
CA THR A 44 -27.11 5.02 -38.68
C THR A 44 -26.83 3.71 -37.93
N GLY A 45 -26.85 2.57 -38.63
CA GLY A 45 -26.52 1.26 -38.06
C GLY A 45 -25.09 1.20 -37.49
N PHE A 46 -24.09 1.68 -38.24
CA PHE A 46 -22.70 1.73 -37.76
C PHE A 46 -22.51 2.69 -36.59
N CYS A 47 -23.10 3.89 -36.64
CA CYS A 47 -23.07 4.85 -35.53
C CYS A 47 -23.66 4.24 -34.25
N THR A 48 -24.73 3.44 -34.37
CA THR A 48 -25.37 2.76 -33.23
C THR A 48 -24.42 1.73 -32.60
N ILE A 49 -23.75 0.92 -33.42
CA ILE A 49 -22.79 -0.10 -32.93
C ILE A 49 -21.60 0.56 -32.24
N ILE A 50 -21.02 1.61 -32.85
CA ILE A 50 -19.90 2.35 -32.26
C ILE A 50 -20.31 2.97 -30.92
N SER A 51 -21.49 3.59 -30.87
CA SER A 51 -22.03 4.19 -29.65
C SER A 51 -22.19 3.15 -28.54
N ALA A 52 -22.67 1.94 -28.86
CA ALA A 52 -22.80 0.84 -27.91
C ALA A 52 -21.44 0.38 -27.36
N VAL A 53 -20.41 0.27 -28.21
CA VAL A 53 -19.05 -0.12 -27.78
C VAL A 53 -18.45 0.95 -26.86
N ILE A 54 -18.58 2.23 -27.22
CA ILE A 54 -18.10 3.35 -26.38
C ILE A 54 -18.79 3.34 -25.02
N ALA A 55 -20.10 3.11 -24.98
CA ALA A 55 -20.86 3.03 -23.73
C ALA A 55 -20.35 1.89 -22.82
N ILE A 56 -20.10 0.69 -23.37
CA ILE A 56 -19.57 -0.45 -22.60
C ILE A 56 -18.18 -0.13 -22.04
N ILE A 57 -17.29 0.45 -22.85
CA ILE A 57 -15.94 0.84 -22.42
C ILE A 57 -16.03 1.91 -21.32
N GLY A 58 -16.90 2.91 -21.48
CA GLY A 58 -17.13 3.97 -20.50
C GLY A 58 -17.62 3.42 -19.16
N VAL A 59 -18.59 2.49 -19.17
CA VAL A 59 -19.09 1.81 -17.97
C VAL A 59 -17.98 0.99 -17.31
N HIS A 60 -17.21 0.21 -18.08
CA HIS A 60 -16.11 -0.59 -17.54
C HIS A 60 -15.05 0.28 -16.84
N PHE A 61 -14.65 1.39 -17.47
CA PHE A 61 -13.69 2.33 -16.89
C PHE A 61 -14.24 2.99 -15.63
N THR A 62 -15.52 3.38 -15.64
CA THR A 62 -16.19 3.99 -14.49
C THR A 62 -16.25 3.03 -13.30
N ILE A 63 -16.63 1.76 -13.51
CA ILE A 63 -16.66 0.73 -12.46
C ILE A 63 -15.26 0.52 -11.88
N ASN A 64 -14.24 0.37 -12.72
CA ASN A 64 -12.87 0.14 -12.26
C ASN A 64 -12.31 1.32 -11.45
N ASN A 65 -12.58 2.55 -11.86
CA ASN A 65 -12.17 3.72 -11.10
C ASN A 65 -12.94 3.85 -9.79
N ASN A 66 -14.26 3.60 -9.80
CA ASN A 66 -15.08 3.65 -8.60
C ASN A 66 -14.64 2.56 -7.59
N GLN A 67 -14.32 1.35 -8.05
CA GLN A 67 -13.77 0.30 -7.19
C GLN A 67 -12.42 0.71 -6.56
N LYS A 68 -11.52 1.33 -7.34
CA LYS A 68 -10.24 1.83 -6.81
C LYS A 68 -10.45 2.93 -5.78
N LEU A 69 -11.36 3.86 -6.02
CA LEU A 69 -11.72 4.92 -5.07
C LEU A 69 -12.28 4.32 -3.78
N LYS A 70 -13.27 3.42 -3.88
CA LYS A 70 -13.82 2.71 -2.72
C LYS A 70 -12.77 1.95 -1.94
N ASN A 71 -11.83 1.27 -2.61
CA ASN A 71 -10.75 0.57 -1.91
C ASN A 71 -9.83 1.54 -1.16
N LYS A 72 -9.52 2.70 -1.74
CA LYS A 72 -8.75 3.76 -1.05
C LYS A 72 -9.53 4.35 0.14
N GLU A 73 -10.82 4.61 -0.04
CA GLU A 73 -11.70 5.09 1.03
C GLU A 73 -11.81 4.07 2.16
N LEU A 74 -11.95 2.78 1.84
CA LEU A 74 -11.99 1.70 2.82
C LEU A 74 -10.68 1.63 3.61
N LEU A 75 -9.53 1.64 2.94
CA LEU A 75 -8.21 1.68 3.60
C LEU A 75 -8.08 2.88 4.53
N ASN A 76 -8.45 4.08 4.06
CA ASN A 76 -8.43 5.29 4.87
C ASN A 76 -9.41 5.21 6.05
N SER A 77 -10.59 4.62 5.85
CA SER A 77 -11.58 4.43 6.93
C SER A 77 -11.11 3.43 7.98
N LEU A 78 -10.36 2.40 7.58
CA LEU A 78 -9.76 1.43 8.50
C LEU A 78 -8.64 2.08 9.31
N ASP A 79 -7.77 2.87 8.68
CA ASP A 79 -6.73 3.65 9.38
C ASP A 79 -7.36 4.69 10.32
N GLN A 80 -8.41 5.40 9.88
CA GLN A 80 -9.12 6.37 10.72
C GLN A 80 -9.77 5.71 11.94
N LYS A 81 -10.30 4.49 11.80
CA LYS A 81 -10.90 3.75 12.92
C LYS A 81 -9.88 3.13 13.85
N SER A 82 -8.75 2.65 13.32
CA SER A 82 -7.68 2.06 14.13
C SER A 82 -6.79 3.11 14.79
N GLU A 83 -6.82 4.34 14.27
CA GLU A 83 -5.90 5.44 14.62
C GLU A 83 -4.42 5.04 14.49
N TRP A 84 -4.11 4.01 13.69
CA TRP A 84 -2.78 3.40 13.63
C TRP A 84 -1.68 4.43 13.29
N ARG A 85 -1.88 5.25 12.26
CA ARG A 85 -0.95 6.34 11.91
C ARG A 85 -0.74 7.33 13.07
N LYS A 86 -1.81 7.68 13.79
CA LYS A 86 -1.78 8.65 14.88
C LYS A 86 -1.01 8.09 16.07
N GLU A 87 -1.23 6.82 16.41
CA GLU A 87 -0.49 6.12 17.47
C GLU A 87 1.00 6.01 17.14
N LEU A 88 1.34 5.60 15.90
CA LEU A 88 2.74 5.57 15.46
C LEU A 88 3.38 6.97 15.49
N MET A 89 2.67 8.01 15.05
CA MET A 89 3.18 9.38 15.13
C MET A 89 3.43 9.81 16.57
N ASN A 90 2.50 9.48 17.48
CA ASN A 90 2.63 9.77 18.90
C ASN A 90 3.90 9.11 19.46
N ILE A 91 4.08 7.81 19.23
CA ILE A 91 5.26 7.06 19.65
C ILE A 91 6.53 7.70 19.08
N ALA A 92 6.58 7.98 17.77
CA ALA A 92 7.77 8.59 17.15
C ALA A 92 8.12 9.99 17.71
N SER A 93 7.13 10.71 18.26
CA SER A 93 7.27 12.07 18.77
C SER A 93 7.56 12.16 20.28
N GLN A 94 7.32 11.09 21.04
CA GLN A 94 7.59 11.05 22.48
C GLN A 94 9.07 11.29 22.74
N THR A 95 9.41 12.01 23.81
CA THR A 95 10.80 12.24 24.26
C THR A 95 11.37 11.06 25.07
N PHE A 96 10.54 10.44 25.89
CA PHE A 96 10.84 9.23 26.65
C PHE A 96 9.85 8.14 26.26
N MET A 97 10.35 6.95 25.92
CA MET A 97 9.51 5.80 25.60
C MET A 97 9.52 4.78 26.71
N THR A 98 8.46 3.97 26.71
CA THR A 98 8.21 2.93 27.69
C THR A 98 8.09 1.57 27.03
N THR A 99 8.13 0.50 27.82
CA THR A 99 7.82 -0.86 27.31
C THR A 99 6.42 -0.95 26.69
N ASP A 100 5.48 -0.12 27.13
CA ASP A 100 4.12 -0.10 26.57
C ASP A 100 4.14 0.45 25.13
N ASP A 101 4.96 1.47 24.86
CA ASP A 101 5.11 2.01 23.50
C ASP A 101 5.77 0.97 22.58
N LEU A 102 6.73 0.19 23.10
CA LEU A 102 7.32 -0.95 22.39
C LEU A 102 6.28 -2.04 22.06
N TYR A 103 5.43 -2.40 23.03
CA TYR A 103 4.32 -3.31 22.78
C TYR A 103 3.31 -2.75 21.77
N ARG A 104 3.03 -1.44 21.80
CA ARG A 104 2.17 -0.79 20.79
C ARG A 104 2.76 -0.91 19.39
N VAL A 105 4.06 -0.66 19.21
CA VAL A 105 4.71 -0.86 17.91
C VAL A 105 4.63 -2.32 17.46
N LEU A 106 4.86 -3.29 18.36
CA LEU A 106 4.71 -4.71 18.02
C LEU A 106 3.27 -5.07 17.65
N ALA A 107 2.27 -4.55 18.36
CA ALA A 107 0.86 -4.75 18.06
C ALA A 107 0.45 -4.09 16.73
N SER A 108 1.17 -3.04 16.32
CA SER A 108 1.00 -2.37 15.04
C SER A 108 1.50 -3.22 13.85
N LEU A 109 2.34 -4.23 14.12
CA LEU A 109 2.85 -5.19 13.13
C LEU A 109 1.92 -6.41 13.03
N ARG A 110 2.11 -7.21 11.98
CA ARG A 110 1.34 -8.45 11.79
C ARG A 110 1.66 -9.44 12.92
N PHE A 111 0.62 -10.06 13.49
CA PHE A 111 0.71 -11.06 14.56
C PHE A 111 1.78 -12.13 14.32
N GLN A 112 1.92 -12.61 13.08
CA GLN A 112 3.00 -13.49 12.68
C GLN A 112 3.72 -12.90 11.46
N PRO A 113 5.06 -12.76 11.51
CA PRO A 113 5.83 -12.36 10.35
C PRO A 113 5.71 -13.43 9.25
N HIS A 114 5.88 -12.99 8.00
CA HIS A 114 5.83 -13.90 6.86
C HIS A 114 6.97 -14.94 6.96
N LYS A 115 6.62 -16.20 6.71
CA LYS A 115 7.58 -17.32 6.74
C LYS A 115 8.50 -17.34 5.53
N ASP A 116 8.07 -16.74 4.42
CA ASP A 116 8.77 -16.80 3.15
C ASP A 116 10.17 -16.16 3.25
N THR A 117 11.16 -16.88 2.75
CA THR A 117 12.59 -16.56 2.73
C THR A 117 13.01 -15.86 1.44
N GLU A 118 12.08 -15.47 0.56
CA GLU A 118 12.43 -14.79 -0.68
C GLU A 118 13.11 -13.45 -0.37
N SER A 119 14.39 -13.39 -0.76
CA SER A 119 15.45 -12.46 -0.38
C SER A 119 15.30 -11.03 -0.91
N LYS A 120 14.10 -10.62 -1.32
CA LYS A 120 13.88 -9.24 -1.77
C LYS A 120 13.76 -8.34 -0.55
N GLU A 121 14.55 -7.27 -0.53
CA GLU A 121 14.45 -6.20 0.47
C GLU A 121 13.14 -5.43 0.23
N ASP A 122 12.04 -5.97 0.75
CA ASP A 122 10.70 -5.41 0.63
C ASP A 122 10.12 -5.08 2.02
N PHE A 123 8.87 -4.59 2.02
CA PHE A 123 8.18 -4.25 3.28
C PHE A 123 8.05 -5.46 4.21
N LYS A 124 7.85 -6.67 3.67
CA LYS A 124 7.70 -7.89 4.47
C LYS A 124 9.00 -8.25 5.15
N PHE A 125 10.12 -8.14 4.44
CA PHE A 125 11.45 -8.31 4.99
C PHE A 125 11.69 -7.33 6.14
N MET A 126 11.39 -6.04 5.92
CA MET A 126 11.65 -5.02 6.92
C MET A 126 10.75 -5.17 8.16
N THR A 127 9.45 -5.43 7.99
CA THR A 127 8.54 -5.68 9.13
C THR A 127 8.93 -6.91 9.94
N LYS A 128 9.43 -7.97 9.30
CA LYS A 128 9.99 -9.14 9.98
C LYS A 128 11.25 -8.78 10.78
N LYS A 129 12.16 -7.99 10.20
CA LYS A 129 13.37 -7.52 10.89
C LYS A 129 13.01 -6.66 12.11
N ILE A 130 12.11 -5.69 11.95
CA ILE A 130 11.61 -4.84 13.05
C ILE A 130 11.01 -5.72 14.15
N TYR A 131 10.14 -6.67 13.79
CA TYR A 131 9.54 -7.56 14.77
C TYR A 131 10.60 -8.34 15.57
N GLY A 132 11.60 -8.93 14.88
CA GLY A 132 12.70 -9.65 15.52
C GLY A 132 13.47 -8.76 16.49
N ASP A 133 14.00 -7.64 15.99
CA ASP A 133 14.80 -6.71 16.79
C ASP A 133 14.07 -6.20 18.04
N LEU A 134 12.79 -5.82 17.90
CA LEU A 134 11.98 -5.29 19.00
C LEU A 134 11.58 -6.39 20.00
N ASN A 135 11.30 -7.60 19.53
CA ASN A 135 10.99 -8.73 20.38
C ASN A 135 12.22 -9.23 21.16
N ASP A 136 13.39 -9.24 20.53
CA ASP A 136 14.65 -9.61 21.19
C ASP A 136 15.01 -8.56 22.25
N MET A 137 14.86 -7.27 21.92
CA MET A 137 14.99 -6.17 22.88
C MET A 137 14.09 -6.37 24.12
N LEU A 138 12.81 -6.73 23.93
CA LEU A 138 11.93 -7.05 25.05
C LEU A 138 12.41 -8.25 25.87
N ASN A 139 12.71 -9.36 25.20
CA ASN A 139 12.97 -10.64 25.86
C ASN A 139 14.33 -10.71 26.54
N GLU A 140 15.35 -10.07 25.97
CA GLU A 140 16.72 -10.11 26.46
C GLU A 140 17.02 -8.97 27.43
N LYS A 141 16.56 -7.74 27.12
CA LYS A 141 16.96 -6.54 27.87
C LYS A 141 15.96 -6.12 28.93
N TYR A 142 14.66 -6.16 28.63
CA TYR A 142 13.63 -5.62 29.52
C TYR A 142 12.84 -6.68 30.30
N ASN A 143 12.89 -7.95 29.90
CA ASN A 143 12.11 -9.04 30.49
C ASN A 143 12.34 -9.24 31.99
N SER A 144 13.59 -9.12 32.45
CA SER A 144 13.94 -9.22 33.87
C SER A 144 13.24 -8.11 34.69
N LYS A 145 13.34 -6.86 34.23
CA LYS A 145 12.67 -5.69 34.83
C LYS A 145 11.16 -5.84 34.82
N ILE A 146 10.59 -6.34 33.72
CA ILE A 146 9.15 -6.60 33.58
C ILE A 146 8.70 -7.67 34.60
N LYS A 147 9.38 -8.81 34.66
CA LYS A 147 9.05 -9.91 35.60
C LYS A 147 9.19 -9.49 37.05
N GLN A 148 10.26 -8.76 37.38
CA GLN A 148 10.47 -8.21 38.72
C GLN A 148 9.28 -7.33 39.13
N LYS A 149 8.94 -6.34 38.30
CA LYS A 149 7.78 -5.46 38.58
C LYS A 149 6.44 -6.21 38.63
N LEU A 150 6.27 -7.27 37.84
CA LEU A 150 5.07 -8.11 37.90
C LEU A 150 4.99 -8.94 39.20
N SER A 151 6.12 -9.37 39.75
CA SER A 151 6.16 -10.12 41.02
C SER A 151 5.89 -9.24 42.25
N GLU A 152 6.22 -7.95 42.19
CA GLU A 152 5.96 -6.94 43.23
C GLU A 152 4.46 -6.55 43.34
N LYS A 153 3.61 -7.09 42.46
CA LYS A 153 2.20 -6.71 42.26
C LYS A 153 1.22 -7.15 43.37
N SER A 154 1.67 -7.83 44.42
CA SER A 154 0.76 -8.40 45.43
C SER A 154 0.05 -7.37 46.31
N CYS A 155 0.43 -6.08 46.30
CA CYS A 155 -0.26 -5.08 47.12
C CYS A 155 -0.05 -3.63 46.62
N PHE A 156 -1.15 -2.85 46.55
CA PHE A 156 -1.25 -1.38 46.39
C PHE A 156 -1.20 -0.72 44.99
N LYS A 157 -2.39 -0.30 44.53
CA LYS A 157 -2.89 1.05 44.11
C LYS A 157 -1.95 2.18 43.61
N ASN A 158 -0.65 2.03 43.42
CA ASN A 158 0.24 3.14 43.04
C ASN A 158 0.54 3.17 41.53
N LYS A 159 0.34 4.33 40.89
CA LYS A 159 0.09 4.46 39.44
C LYS A 159 1.31 4.44 38.50
N ASP A 160 2.54 4.28 38.97
CA ASP A 160 3.73 4.46 38.10
C ASP A 160 4.53 3.17 37.91
N TYR A 161 3.96 2.24 37.14
CA TYR A 161 4.59 0.96 36.77
C TYR A 161 5.48 1.08 35.53
N THR A 162 5.71 2.30 35.06
CA THR A 162 6.37 2.62 33.81
C THR A 162 7.82 2.12 33.79
N ILE A 163 8.15 1.29 32.79
CA ILE A 163 9.56 0.91 32.52
C ILE A 163 10.02 1.77 31.35
N TYR A 164 10.90 2.71 31.65
CA TYR A 164 11.50 3.55 30.63
C TYR A 164 12.58 2.79 29.86
N LEU A 165 12.58 3.01 28.55
CA LEU A 165 13.58 2.47 27.65
C LEU A 165 14.84 3.33 27.69
N GLU A 166 15.97 2.71 27.39
CA GLU A 166 17.23 3.42 27.20
C GLU A 166 17.17 4.30 25.94
N TYR A 167 18.00 5.35 25.93
CA TYR A 167 18.02 6.30 24.82
C TYR A 167 18.30 5.64 23.47
N LYS A 168 19.29 4.74 23.38
CA LYS A 168 19.63 4.02 22.15
C LYS A 168 18.45 3.20 21.62
N ASP A 169 17.76 2.49 22.51
CA ASP A 169 16.60 1.66 22.15
C ASP A 169 15.42 2.52 21.67
N THR A 170 15.24 3.66 22.32
CA THR A 170 14.24 4.66 21.94
C THR A 170 14.50 5.18 20.52
N GLU A 171 15.77 5.46 20.16
CA GLU A 171 16.13 5.88 18.80
C GLU A 171 15.85 4.79 17.76
N ILE A 172 16.13 3.52 18.07
CA ILE A 172 15.81 2.39 17.20
C ILE A 172 14.30 2.30 16.96
N ILE A 173 13.49 2.42 18.02
CA ILE A 173 12.03 2.40 17.92
C ILE A 173 11.52 3.60 17.10
N ARG A 174 12.07 4.80 17.30
CA ARG A 174 11.73 5.98 16.48
C ARG A 174 12.05 5.75 15.00
N LEU A 175 13.22 5.22 14.70
CA LEU A 175 13.66 4.94 13.33
C LEU A 175 12.69 3.97 12.64
N TYR A 176 12.33 2.88 13.31
CA TYR A 176 11.37 1.90 12.79
C TYR A 176 9.97 2.47 12.62
N THR A 177 9.52 3.25 13.59
CA THR A 177 8.21 3.90 13.52
C THR A 177 8.13 4.91 12.36
N LYS A 178 9.20 5.70 12.15
CA LYS A 178 9.32 6.61 11.00
C LYS A 178 9.32 5.86 9.67
N TYR A 179 9.99 4.70 9.60
CA TYR A 179 9.94 3.85 8.42
C TYR A 179 8.52 3.35 8.12
N LEU A 180 7.80 2.85 9.13
CA LEU A 180 6.41 2.39 8.96
C LEU A 180 5.49 3.53 8.47
N LEU A 181 5.64 4.72 9.06
CA LEU A 181 4.91 5.92 8.64
C LEU A 181 5.24 6.33 7.19
N LYS A 182 6.52 6.33 6.82
CA LYS A 182 6.98 6.64 5.45
C LYS A 182 6.43 5.64 4.45
N HIS A 183 6.49 4.34 4.75
CA HIS A 183 5.94 3.30 3.88
C HIS A 183 4.45 3.52 3.61
N HIS A 184 3.67 3.80 4.65
CA HIS A 184 2.24 4.06 4.50
C HIS A 184 1.95 5.33 3.69
N TRP A 185 2.67 6.42 3.96
CA TRP A 185 2.51 7.69 3.25
C TRP A 185 2.81 7.57 1.75
N GLU A 186 3.97 7.00 1.41
CA GLU A 186 4.43 6.87 0.02
C GLU A 186 3.56 5.91 -0.78
N THR A 187 3.10 4.80 -0.15
CA THR A 187 2.17 3.85 -0.78
C THR A 187 0.83 4.52 -1.15
N ASN A 188 0.34 5.43 -0.30
CA ASN A 188 -0.92 6.13 -0.53
C ASN A 188 -0.82 7.19 -1.64
N ILE A 189 0.36 7.79 -1.82
CA ILE A 189 0.63 8.78 -2.88
C ILE A 189 0.88 8.08 -4.21
N ASP A 190 1.93 7.27 -4.30
CA ASP A 190 2.35 6.58 -5.51
C ASP A 190 3.05 5.25 -5.18
N GLU A 191 2.24 4.21 -5.01
CA GLU A 191 2.69 2.83 -4.80
C GLU A 191 3.71 2.37 -5.86
N ALA A 192 3.54 2.76 -7.13
CA ALA A 192 4.40 2.27 -8.20
C ALA A 192 5.79 2.90 -8.18
N LYS A 193 5.88 4.16 -7.74
CA LYS A 193 7.15 4.82 -7.46
C LYS A 193 7.79 4.24 -6.20
N TRP A 194 7.03 4.14 -5.11
CA TRP A 194 7.52 3.60 -3.84
C TRP A 194 8.12 2.20 -3.99
N LEU A 195 7.48 1.30 -4.74
CA LEU A 195 8.00 -0.06 -4.95
C LEU A 195 9.37 -0.12 -5.64
N LYS A 196 9.80 0.96 -6.33
CA LYS A 196 11.15 1.06 -6.90
C LYS A 196 12.14 1.62 -5.89
N ASP A 197 11.72 2.63 -5.13
CA ASP A 197 12.57 3.37 -4.20
C ASP A 197 12.72 2.65 -2.85
N GLN A 198 11.85 1.68 -2.57
CA GLN A 198 11.75 0.98 -1.28
C GLN A 198 13.06 0.31 -0.86
N GLU A 199 13.78 -0.32 -1.78
CA GLU A 199 15.02 -1.03 -1.49
C GLU A 199 16.10 -0.06 -0.98
N GLU A 200 16.20 1.12 -1.60
CA GLU A 200 17.13 2.18 -1.18
C GLU A 200 16.80 2.70 0.23
N VAL A 201 15.51 2.94 0.51
CA VAL A 201 15.07 3.36 1.85
C VAL A 201 15.36 2.29 2.90
N ILE A 202 15.22 1.00 2.57
CA ILE A 202 15.56 -0.08 3.50
C ILE A 202 17.06 -0.09 3.80
N LYS A 203 17.91 0.12 2.79
CA LYS A 203 19.37 0.24 2.98
C LYS A 203 19.73 1.43 3.86
N GLU A 204 19.11 2.57 3.64
CA GLU A 204 19.26 3.77 4.48
C GLU A 204 18.91 3.47 5.94
N VAL A 205 17.75 2.84 6.18
CA VAL A 205 17.33 2.49 7.55
C VAL A 205 18.28 1.48 8.20
N LYS A 206 18.80 0.51 7.46
CA LYS A 206 19.80 -0.44 7.99
C LYS A 206 21.07 0.29 8.42
N LYS A 207 21.57 1.22 7.59
CA LYS A 207 22.73 2.03 7.90
C LYS A 207 22.51 2.90 9.14
N LEU A 208 21.40 3.63 9.20
CA LEU A 208 21.04 4.46 10.36
C LEU A 208 20.91 3.61 11.64
N ARG A 209 20.36 2.40 11.54
CA ARG A 209 20.29 1.46 12.68
C ARG A 209 21.69 1.11 13.18
N GLU A 210 22.63 0.82 12.28
CA GLU A 210 24.01 0.46 12.63
C GLU A 210 24.76 1.64 13.26
N GLU A 211 24.50 2.88 12.83
CA GLU A 211 25.12 4.09 13.40
C GLU A 211 24.66 4.43 14.84
N ILE A 212 23.51 3.89 15.28
CA ILE A 212 23.01 4.07 16.66
C ILE A 212 23.79 3.20 17.67
N PHE A 213 24.49 2.15 17.20
CA PHE A 213 25.22 1.22 18.05
C PHE A 213 26.61 1.73 18.45
#